data_AF-A0A133V477-F1
#
_entry.id   AF-A0A133V477-F1
#
_cell.length_a   1.000
_cell.length_b   1.000
_cell.length_c   1.000
_cell.angle_alpha   90.00
_cell.angle_beta   90.00
_cell.angle_gamma   90.00
#
_symmetry.space_group_name_H-M   'P 1'
#
loop_
_entity.id
_entity.type
_entity.pdbx_description
1 polymer ?
#
loop_
_entity_poly.entity_id
_entity_poly.type
_entity_poly.pdbx_seq_one_letter_code
_entity_poly.pdbx_strand_id
1 'polypeptide(L)'
;DGVYTGDPKKDKDAELISEITPKGWEKISSSIDLASVDDVTGGMTNKIRVLLDLAEKGIESQIINAGKEGTLKRAIRGDMGIGTRIIKG
;
A
#
# COMPACT_ATOMS: atom_id res chain seq x y z
N ASP A 1 -6.13 6.77 0.21
CA ASP A 1 -6.74 5.66 -0.58
C ASP A 1 -5.93 4.36 -0.56
N GLY A 2 -4.60 4.43 -0.47
CA GLY A 2 -3.72 3.28 -0.27
C GLY A 2 -2.39 3.75 0.31
N VAL A 3 -1.28 3.24 -0.24
CA VAL A 3 0.09 3.69 0.07
C VAL A 3 0.46 4.86 -0.85
N TYR A 4 1.10 5.88 -0.30
CA TYR A 4 1.53 7.07 -1.06
C TYR A 4 3.06 7.17 -1.07
N THR A 5 3.60 7.93 -2.03
CA THR A 5 5.04 8.24 -2.13
C THR A 5 5.55 9.13 -0.99
N GLY A 6 4.64 9.82 -0.29
CA GLY A 6 4.90 10.64 0.89
C GLY A 6 3.61 10.88 1.69
N ASP A 7 3.65 11.74 2.70
CA ASP A 7 2.46 12.11 3.49
C ASP A 7 1.56 13.08 2.70
N PRO A 8 0.39 12.67 2.18
CA PRO A 8 -0.46 13.56 1.37
C PRO A 8 -1.07 14.72 2.18
N LYS A 9 -0.95 14.72 3.52
CA LYS A 9 -1.36 15.85 4.36
C LYS A 9 -0.28 16.94 4.43
N LYS A 10 0.99 16.60 4.19
CA LYS A 10 2.15 17.51 4.30
C LYS A 10 2.79 17.80 2.95
N ASP A 11 2.79 16.82 2.06
CA ASP A 11 3.35 16.86 0.73
C ASP A 11 2.21 16.82 -0.31
N LYS A 12 2.12 17.87 -1.11
CA LYS A 12 1.08 18.04 -2.14
C LYS A 12 1.39 17.21 -3.39
N ASP A 13 2.66 16.84 -3.55
CA ASP A 13 3.16 16.01 -4.65
C ASP A 13 3.15 14.52 -4.28
N ALA A 14 2.61 14.17 -3.10
CA ALA A 14 2.42 12.79 -2.70
C ALA A 14 1.40 12.09 -3.59
N GLU A 15 1.85 11.09 -4.33
CA GLU A 15 1.05 10.33 -5.28
C GLU A 15 0.66 8.97 -4.71
N LEU A 16 -0.54 8.50 -5.06
CA LEU A 16 -0.98 7.15 -4.72
C LEU A 16 -0.17 6.14 -5.52
N ILE A 17 0.50 5.23 -4.82
CA ILE A 17 1.19 4.09 -5.43
C ILE A 17 0.12 3.08 -5.84
N SER A 18 -0.06 2.87 -7.14
CA SER A 18 -1.05 1.92 -7.66
C SER A 18 -0.63 0.46 -7.48
N GLU A 19 0.68 0.18 -7.49
CA GLU A 19 1.23 -1.16 -7.43
C GLU A 19 2.59 -1.19 -6.72
N ILE A 20 2.81 -2.22 -5.90
CA ILE A 20 4.07 -2.53 -5.25
C ILE A 20 4.42 -3.99 -5.56
N THR A 21 5.66 -4.21 -5.97
CA THR A 21 6.24 -5.54 -6.16
C THR A 21 7.41 -5.74 -5.19
N PRO A 22 7.84 -6.97 -4.87
CA PRO A 22 9.04 -7.22 -4.07
C PRO A 22 10.25 -6.43 -4.56
N LYS A 23 10.54 -6.49 -5.87
CA LYS A 23 11.64 -5.74 -6.50
C LYS A 23 11.44 -4.23 -6.48
N GLY A 24 10.20 -3.77 -6.64
CA GLY A 24 9.86 -2.34 -6.59
C GLY A 24 10.05 -1.79 -5.19
N TRP A 25 9.63 -2.57 -4.18
CA TRP A 25 9.73 -2.22 -2.78
C TRP A 25 11.17 -2.01 -2.33
N GLU A 26 12.09 -2.88 -2.71
CA GLU A 26 13.52 -2.71 -2.38
C GLU A 26 14.10 -1.37 -2.85
N LYS A 27 13.56 -0.81 -3.93
CA LYS A 27 14.02 0.48 -4.48
C LYS A 27 13.40 1.67 -3.77
N ILE A 28 12.14 1.55 -3.34
CA ILE A 28 11.36 2.69 -2.81
C ILE A 28 11.26 2.69 -1.29
N SER A 29 11.48 1.56 -0.60
CA SER A 29 11.34 1.46 0.86
C SER A 29 12.29 2.38 1.62
N SER A 30 13.41 2.73 1.00
CA SER A 30 14.42 3.65 1.52
C SER A 30 14.05 5.12 1.33
N SER A 31 13.16 5.41 0.37
CA SER A 31 12.79 6.75 -0.08
C SER A 31 11.40 7.17 0.38
N ILE A 32 10.50 6.20 0.60
CA ILE A 32 9.20 6.48 1.19
C ILE A 32 9.44 6.66 2.69
N ASP A 33 9.36 7.92 3.14
CA ASP A 33 9.40 8.28 4.55
C ASP A 33 8.06 7.86 5.20
N LEU A 34 7.85 6.54 5.30
CA LEU A 34 6.67 5.88 5.88
C LEU A 34 6.44 6.28 7.34
N ALA A 35 7.39 7.01 7.94
CA ALA A 35 7.34 7.58 9.27
C ALA A 35 6.36 8.76 9.41
N SER A 36 5.95 9.42 8.32
CA SER A 36 4.95 10.50 8.38
C SER A 36 3.58 10.01 7.93
N VAL A 37 2.85 9.34 8.84
CA VAL A 37 1.46 9.61 9.27
C VAL A 37 1.21 8.63 10.43
N ASP A 38 1.44 9.07 11.67
CA ASP A 38 1.01 8.35 12.88
C ASP A 38 1.52 6.90 13.05
N ASP A 39 2.59 6.49 12.35
CA ASP A 39 3.12 5.14 12.48
C ASP A 39 4.19 5.02 13.57
N VAL A 40 3.77 5.20 14.81
CA VAL A 40 4.59 4.91 16.00
C VAL A 40 4.79 3.39 16.26
N THR A 41 4.38 2.52 15.33
CA THR A 41 4.42 1.06 15.49
C THR A 41 5.13 0.29 14.37
N GLY A 42 5.57 0.96 13.30
CA GLY A 42 6.03 0.29 12.08
C GLY A 42 4.91 -0.47 11.34
N GLY A 43 3.65 -0.13 11.59
CA GLY A 43 2.45 -0.76 11.07
C GLY A 43 2.30 -0.73 9.55
N MET A 44 2.55 0.38 8.84
CA MET A 44 2.37 0.41 7.37
C MET A 44 3.49 -0.34 6.66
N THR A 45 4.74 -0.10 7.06
CA THR A 45 5.91 -0.84 6.56
C THR A 45 5.77 -2.34 6.81
N ASN A 46 5.34 -2.74 8.02
CA ASN A 46 5.17 -4.15 8.36
C ASN A 46 4.01 -4.79 7.60
N LYS A 47 2.89 -4.09 7.41
CA LYS A 47 1.80 -4.55 6.53
C LYS A 47 2.32 -4.83 5.14
N ILE A 48 3.07 -3.90 4.54
CA ILE A 48 3.62 -4.08 3.21
C ILE A 48 4.57 -5.28 3.18
N ARG A 49 5.47 -5.43 4.16
CA ARG A 49 6.38 -6.58 4.25
C ARG A 49 5.63 -7.93 4.29
N VAL A 50 4.61 -8.06 5.13
CA VAL A 50 3.78 -9.28 5.20
C VAL A 50 3.08 -9.56 3.87
N LEU A 51 2.55 -8.52 3.22
CA LEU A 51 1.86 -8.67 1.94
C LEU A 51 2.83 -8.98 0.79
N LEU A 52 4.08 -8.51 0.85
CA LEU A 52 5.14 -8.89 -0.08
C LEU A 52 5.52 -10.37 0.06
N ASP A 53 5.61 -10.88 1.28
CA ASP A 53 5.84 -12.32 1.53
C ASP A 53 4.71 -13.18 0.96
N LEU A 54 3.47 -12.68 0.97
CA LEU A 54 2.32 -13.32 0.32
C LEU A 54 2.40 -13.24 -1.21
N ALA A 55 2.82 -12.09 -1.74
CA ALA A 55 3.01 -11.90 -3.17
C ALA A 55 4.06 -12.87 -3.76
N GLU A 56 5.16 -13.12 -3.05
CA GLU A 56 6.17 -14.11 -3.45
C GLU A 56 5.59 -15.53 -3.57
N LYS A 57 4.60 -15.85 -2.71
CA LYS A 57 3.83 -17.11 -2.73
C LYS A 57 2.72 -17.13 -3.79
N GLY A 58 2.60 -16.08 -4.61
CA GLY A 58 1.59 -15.95 -5.66
C GLY A 58 0.23 -15.45 -5.17
N ILE A 59 0.14 -14.92 -3.96
CA ILE A 59 -1.09 -14.37 -3.40
C ILE A 59 -1.10 -12.86 -3.62
N GLU A 60 -1.93 -12.40 -4.57
CA GLU A 60 -2.16 -10.99 -4.79
C GLU A 60 -2.99 -10.37 -3.65
N SER A 61 -2.58 -9.18 -3.20
CA SER A 61 -3.23 -8.44 -2.13
C SER A 61 -3.42 -6.97 -2.51
N GLN A 62 -4.24 -6.23 -1.74
CA GLN A 62 -4.34 -4.77 -1.90
C GLN A 62 -4.55 -4.05 -0.57
N ILE A 63 -3.95 -2.86 -0.43
CA ILE A 63 -4.17 -1.93 0.67
C ILE A 63 -5.22 -0.90 0.22
N ILE A 64 -6.30 -0.77 0.98
CA ILE A 64 -7.44 0.10 0.66
C ILE A 64 -7.79 1.03 1.82
N ASN A 65 -8.43 2.17 1.51
CA ASN A 65 -9.05 3.02 2.52
C ASN A 65 -10.47 2.54 2.86
N ALA A 66 -10.63 1.81 3.95
CA ALA A 66 -11.94 1.35 4.43
C ALA A 66 -12.88 2.48 4.90
N GLY A 67 -12.36 3.67 5.21
CA GLY A 67 -13.16 4.85 5.56
C GLY A 67 -13.79 5.56 4.36
N LYS A 68 -13.36 5.22 3.13
CA LYS A 68 -13.97 5.74 1.90
C LYS A 68 -15.20 4.90 1.56
N GLU A 69 -16.35 5.56 1.46
CA GLU A 69 -17.64 4.92 1.19
C GLU A 69 -17.58 3.97 -0.01
N GLY A 70 -18.19 2.78 0.13
CA GLY A 70 -18.25 1.76 -0.91
C GLY A 70 -16.96 0.95 -1.13
N THR A 71 -15.79 1.40 -0.67
CA THR A 71 -14.50 0.73 -0.91
C THR A 71 -14.45 -0.66 -0.31
N LEU A 72 -14.91 -0.83 0.94
CA LEU A 72 -14.92 -2.14 1.59
C LEU A 72 -15.84 -3.14 0.88
N LYS A 73 -17.03 -2.69 0.44
CA LYS A 73 -17.99 -3.53 -0.29
C LYS A 73 -17.40 -4.01 -1.62
N ARG A 74 -16.67 -3.14 -2.32
CA ARG A 74 -15.96 -3.48 -3.57
C ARG A 74 -14.83 -4.48 -3.32
N ALA A 75 -14.03 -4.26 -2.29
CA ALA A 75 -12.95 -5.17 -1.91
C ALA A 75 -13.45 -6.60 -1.62
N ILE A 76 -14.53 -6.73 -0.84
CA ILE A 76 -15.12 -8.04 -0.49
C ILE A 76 -15.69 -8.75 -1.72
N ARG A 77 -16.13 -8.00 -2.74
CA ARG A 77 -16.59 -8.55 -4.03
C ARG A 77 -15.46 -8.96 -4.97
N GLY A 78 -14.21 -8.69 -4.60
CA GLY A 78 -13.03 -9.02 -5.41
C GLY A 78 -12.62 -7.95 -6.41
N ASP A 79 -13.17 -6.72 -6.33
CA ASP A 79 -12.68 -5.61 -7.16
C ASP A 79 -11.21 -5.34 -6.81
N MET A 80 -10.34 -5.36 -7.82
CA MET A 80 -8.92 -5.05 -7.69
C MET A 80 -8.57 -3.66 -8.24
N GLY A 81 -7.48 -3.07 -7.76
CA GLY A 81 -7.02 -1.75 -8.19
C GLY A 81 -7.81 -0.59 -7.57
N ILE A 82 -8.46 -0.82 -6.43
CA ILE A 82 -9.25 0.20 -5.71
C ILE A 82 -8.43 0.90 -4.62
N GLY A 83 -7.14 0.62 -4.59
CA GLY A 83 -6.11 1.12 -3.69
C GLY A 83 -4.74 0.70 -4.24
N THR A 84 -3.79 0.36 -3.37
CA THR A 84 -2.46 -0.11 -3.79
C THR A 84 -2.44 -1.62 -3.90
N ARG A 85 -2.15 -2.15 -5.09
CA ARG A 85 -1.97 -3.59 -5.31
C ARG A 85 -0.58 -4.04 -4.87
N ILE A 86 -0.49 -5.26 -4.36
CA ILE A 86 0.76 -5.90 -3.98
C ILE A 86 0.80 -7.24 -4.69
N ILE A 87 1.70 -7.35 -5.66
CA ILE A 87 1.81 -8.47 -6.58
C ILE A 87 3.26 -8.93 -6.69
N LYS A 88 3.48 -10.14 -7.22
CA LYS A 88 4.83 -10.69 -7.40
C LYS A 88 5.70 -9.85 -8.35
N GLY A 89 5.07 -9.17 -9.31
CA GLY A 89 5.72 -8.51 -10.45
C GLY A 89 6.03 -9.46 -11.59
#